data_AF-A0A9X1U4H1-F1
#
_entry.id   AF-A0A9X1U4H1-F1
#
_cell.length_a   1.000
_cell.length_b   1.000
_cell.length_c   1.000
_cell.angle_alpha   90.00
_cell.angle_beta   90.00
_cell.angle_gamma   90.00
#
_symmetry.space_group_name_H-M   'P 1'
#
loop_
_entity.id
_entity.type
_entity.pdbx_description
1 polymer ?
#
loop_
_entity_poly.entity_id
_entity_poly.type
_entity_poly.pdbx_seq_one_letter_code
_entity_poly.pdbx_strand_id
1 'polypeptide(L)'
;MKNVQFPAGATHLALTLGLLHFDFSTLEYRLKSSTPLYLDKSYSPNSFEMQVDLPDVAGTAIAVLGLKFYQEVQGTYYLFRSANAVGVANLG
;
A
#
# COMPACT_ATOMS: atom_id res chain seq x y z
N MET A 1 19.77 4.04 -7.60
CA MET A 1 18.35 4.05 -7.15
C MET A 1 17.60 3.04 -7.99
N LYS A 2 16.85 2.11 -7.38
CA LYS A 2 16.08 1.08 -8.10
C LYS A 2 14.74 1.70 -8.47
N ASN A 3 14.53 2.02 -9.75
CA ASN A 3 13.24 2.54 -10.22
C ASN A 3 12.21 1.40 -10.16
N VAL A 4 11.06 1.65 -9.52
CA VAL A 4 9.92 0.73 -9.60
C VAL A 4 9.41 0.79 -11.04
N GLN A 5 9.67 -0.27 -11.80
CA GLN A 5 9.19 -0.35 -13.18
C GLN A 5 7.73 -0.78 -13.19
N PHE A 6 6.90 -0.02 -13.90
CA PHE A 6 5.52 -0.40 -14.14
C PHE A 6 5.48 -1.61 -15.07
N PRO A 7 4.74 -2.67 -14.74
CA PRO A 7 4.44 -3.75 -15.68
C PRO A 7 3.81 -3.18 -16.96
N ALA A 8 4.11 -3.77 -18.11
CA ALA A 8 3.54 -3.36 -19.38
C ALA A 8 1.99 -3.38 -19.33
N GLY A 9 1.36 -2.23 -19.60
CA GLY A 9 -0.11 -2.08 -19.55
C GLY A 9 -0.66 -1.50 -18.24
N ALA A 10 0.12 -1.46 -17.16
CA ALA A 10 -0.26 -0.72 -15.97
C ALA A 10 -0.24 0.79 -16.24
N THR A 11 -1.28 1.49 -15.79
CA THR A 11 -1.38 2.95 -15.89
C THR A 11 -1.23 3.61 -14.53
N HIS A 12 -1.55 2.89 -13.45
CA HIS A 12 -1.56 3.43 -12.09
C HIS A 12 -0.88 2.49 -11.09
N LEU A 13 -0.38 3.10 -10.02
CA LEU A 13 0.12 2.47 -8.81
C LEU A 13 -0.80 2.88 -7.66
N ALA A 14 -1.32 1.93 -6.89
CA ALA A 14 -1.97 2.22 -5.63
C ALA A 14 -1.04 1.86 -4.47
N LEU A 15 -0.90 2.78 -3.53
CA LEU A 15 -0.22 2.58 -2.25
C LEU A 15 -1.26 2.51 -1.13
N THR A 16 -1.06 1.61 -0.17
CA THR A 16 -1.91 1.50 1.01
C THR A 16 -1.03 1.30 2.24
N LEU A 17 -1.15 2.19 3.23
CA LEU A 17 -0.44 2.07 4.49
C LEU A 17 -1.30 1.30 5.48
N GLY A 18 -0.76 0.24 6.06
CA GLY A 18 -1.36 -0.52 7.14
C GLY A 18 -0.57 -0.38 8.43
N LEU A 19 -1.25 -0.15 9.55
CA LEU A 19 -0.69 -0.26 10.89
C LEU A 19 -1.33 -1.45 11.60
N LEU A 20 -0.54 -2.47 11.88
CA LEU A 20 -0.93 -3.64 12.65
C LEU A 20 -0.38 -3.48 14.07
N HIS A 21 -1.26 -3.50 15.07
CA HIS A 21 -0.83 -3.72 16.46
C HIS A 21 -1.13 -5.16 16.83
N PHE A 22 -0.15 -5.82 17.46
CA PHE A 22 -0.28 -7.19 17.96
C PHE A 22 0.19 -7.25 19.42
N ASP A 23 -0.68 -7.73 20.31
CA ASP A 23 -0.34 -8.00 21.70
C ASP A 23 0.01 -9.49 21.86
N PHE A 24 1.27 -9.80 22.13
CA PHE A 24 1.73 -11.17 22.30
C PHE A 24 1.28 -11.84 23.61
N SER A 25 0.80 -11.06 24.57
CA SER A 25 0.30 -11.58 25.86
C SER A 25 -1.15 -12.07 25.74
N THR A 26 -1.98 -11.30 25.02
CA THR A 26 -3.41 -11.58 24.85
C THR A 26 -3.73 -12.25 23.50
N LEU A 27 -2.80 -12.20 22.54
CA LEU A 27 -2.97 -12.57 21.14
C LEU A 27 -4.01 -11.72 20.39
N GLU A 28 -4.42 -10.58 20.97
CA GLU A 28 -5.26 -9.62 20.28
C GLU A 28 -4.46 -8.86 19.22
N TYR A 29 -5.12 -8.58 18.11
CA TYR A 29 -4.53 -7.77 17.05
C TYR A 29 -5.55 -6.84 16.41
N ARG A 30 -5.06 -5.74 15.87
CA ARG A 30 -5.89 -4.81 15.09
C ARG A 30 -5.08 -4.18 13.97
N LEU A 31 -5.63 -4.27 12.76
CA LEU A 31 -5.10 -3.63 11.57
C LEU A 31 -5.98 -2.43 11.20
N LYS A 32 -5.37 -1.26 11.10
CA LYS A 32 -5.96 -0.07 10.47
C LYS A 32 -5.26 0.18 9.15
N SER A 33 -5.99 0.63 8.14
CA SER A 33 -5.43 0.91 6.82
C SER A 33 -5.88 2.26 6.30
N SER A 34 -4.99 2.95 5.59
CA SER A 34 -5.32 4.19 4.91
C SER A 34 -6.29 3.95 3.75
N THR A 35 -6.91 5.03 3.27
CA THR A 35 -7.45 5.02 1.91
C THR A 35 -6.30 4.80 0.91
N PRO A 36 -6.53 4.09 -0.22
CA PRO A 36 -5.50 3.93 -1.23
C PRO A 36 -5.13 5.25 -1.89
N LEU A 37 -3.83 5.53 -1.98
CA LEU A 37 -3.29 6.63 -2.77
C LEU A 37 -2.98 6.12 -4.17
N TYR A 38 -3.71 6.61 -5.18
CA TYR A 38 -3.48 6.28 -6.58
C TYR A 38 -2.52 7.29 -7.22
N LEU A 39 -1.46 6.77 -7.82
CA LEU A 39 -0.46 7.53 -8.55
C LEU A 39 -0.49 7.11 -10.01
N ASP A 40 -0.72 8.06 -10.92
CA ASP A 40 -0.56 7.83 -12.35
C ASP A 40 0.92 7.51 -12.64
N LYS A 41 1.21 6.67 -13.64
CA LYS A 41 2.58 6.33 -14.03
C LYS A 41 3.45 7.54 -14.42
N SER A 42 2.84 8.67 -14.79
CA SER A 42 3.50 9.94 -15.09
C SER A 42 3.70 10.83 -13.86
N TYR A 43 3.17 10.44 -12.70
CA TYR A 43 3.34 11.14 -11.44
C TYR A 43 4.81 11.16 -11.03
N SER A 44 5.41 12.35 -10.99
CA SER A 44 6.84 12.57 -10.75
C SER A 44 7.22 13.48 -9.56
N PRO A 45 6.51 13.54 -8.43
CA PRO A 45 7.02 14.22 -7.24
C PRO A 45 7.95 13.34 -6.42
N ASN A 46 8.74 13.98 -5.58
CA ASN A 46 9.77 13.34 -4.77
C ASN A 46 9.25 12.76 -3.45
N SER A 47 8.00 13.05 -3.07
CA SER A 47 7.36 12.59 -1.83
C SER A 47 5.84 12.56 -1.95
N PHE A 48 5.20 11.82 -1.03
CA PHE A 48 3.77 11.77 -0.83
C PHE A 48 3.48 11.57 0.67
N GLU A 49 2.28 11.92 1.11
CA GLU A 49 1.82 11.74 2.49
C GLU A 49 0.63 10.79 2.54
N MET A 50 0.59 9.96 3.58
CA MET A 50 -0.50 9.00 3.83
C MET A 50 -0.86 9.04 5.30
N GLN A 51 -2.15 8.94 5.60
CA GLN A 51 -2.68 8.96 6.96
C GLN A 51 -3.48 7.70 7.25
N VAL A 52 -3.35 7.21 8.48
CA VAL A 52 -4.06 6.04 8.99
C VAL A 52 -4.20 6.20 10.49
N ASP A 53 -5.39 5.86 11.01
CA ASP A 53 -5.63 5.90 12.44
C ASP A 53 -4.78 4.86 13.17
N LEU A 54 -4.35 5.19 14.38
CA LEU A 54 -3.68 4.23 15.25
C LEU A 54 -4.66 3.13 15.67
N PRO A 55 -4.27 1.85 15.58
CA PRO A 55 -5.03 0.79 16.20
C PRO A 55 -5.12 0.98 17.72
N ASP A 56 -6.32 0.88 18.26
CA ASP A 56 -6.64 0.92 19.70
C ASP A 56 -6.40 -0.45 20.36
N VAL A 57 -5.22 -1.02 20.11
CA VAL A 57 -4.72 -2.25 20.74
C VAL A 57 -3.29 -1.98 21.20
N ALA A 58 -2.96 -2.41 22.42
CA ALA A 58 -1.60 -2.30 22.95
C ALA A 58 -0.66 -3.33 22.29
N GLY A 59 0.65 -3.22 22.51
CA GLY A 59 1.62 -4.19 22.03
C GLY A 59 2.51 -3.66 20.90
N THR A 60 2.99 -4.56 20.05
CA THR A 60 3.97 -4.24 19.01
C THR A 60 3.26 -3.63 17.79
N ALA A 61 3.68 -2.43 17.41
CA ALA A 61 3.25 -1.77 16.19
C ALA A 61 4.11 -2.22 15.00
N ILE A 62 3.46 -2.58 13.90
CA ILE A 62 4.08 -2.98 12.63
C ILE A 62 3.47 -2.13 11.52
N ALA A 63 4.32 -1.38 10.81
CA ALA A 63 3.91 -0.58 9.67
C ALA A 63 4.20 -1.32 8.35
N VAL A 64 3.18 -1.42 7.50
CA VAL A 64 3.24 -2.13 6.22
C VAL A 64 2.82 -1.21 5.09
N LEU A 65 3.65 -1.07 4.06
CA LEU A 65 3.27 -0.41 2.81
C LEU A 65 2.93 -1.46 1.75
N GLY A 66 1.65 -1.53 1.39
CA GLY A 66 1.15 -2.33 0.28
C GLY A 66 1.22 -1.54 -1.02
N LEU A 67 1.63 -2.22 -2.09
CA LEU A 67 1.74 -1.67 -3.44
C LEU A 67 0.96 -2.55 -4.41
N LYS A 68 0.15 -1.94 -5.28
CA LYS A 68 -0.64 -2.64 -6.29
C LYS A 68 -0.61 -1.89 -7.63
N PHE A 69 -0.44 -2.62 -8.74
CA PHE A 69 -0.56 -2.01 -10.08
C PHE A 69 -1.98 -2.13 -10.62
N TYR A 70 -2.44 -1.08 -11.29
CA TYR A 70 -3.76 -1.00 -11.90
C TYR A 70 -3.66 -0.56 -13.36
N GLN A 71 -4.64 -1.01 -14.15
CA GLN A 71 -4.93 -0.44 -15.45
C GLN A 71 -6.27 0.30 -15.36
N GLU A 72 -6.25 1.57 -15.70
CA GLU A 72 -7.45 2.38 -15.84
C GLU A 72 -8.04 2.18 -17.25
N VAL A 73 -9.31 1.82 -17.31
CA VAL A 73 -10.09 1.74 -18.55
C VAL A 73 -11.38 2.51 -18.33
N GLN A 74 -11.57 3.59 -19.08
CA GLN A 74 -12.76 4.46 -19.01
C GLN A 74 -13.08 4.92 -17.57
N GLY A 75 -12.07 5.37 -16.80
CA GLY A 75 -12.26 5.85 -15.42
C GLY A 75 -12.36 4.75 -14.36
N THR A 76 -12.32 3.47 -14.74
CA THR A 76 -12.41 2.34 -13.80
C THR A 76 -11.04 1.69 -13.62
N TYR A 77 -10.62 1.51 -12.37
CA TYR A 77 -9.35 0.88 -12.01
C TYR A 77 -9.49 -0.64 -11.90
N TYR A 78 -8.85 -1.37 -12.80
CA TYR A 78 -8.77 -2.83 -12.76
C TYR A 78 -7.44 -3.28 -12.21
N LEU A 79 -7.47 -4.13 -11.17
CA LEU A 79 -6.25 -4.72 -10.62
C LEU A 79 -5.52 -5.47 -11.74
N PHE A 80 -4.26 -5.12 -11.95
CA PHE A 80 -3.47 -5.74 -13.00
C PHE A 80 -3.20 -7.20 -12.61
N ARG A 81 -3.74 -8.17 -13.36
CA ARG A 81 -3.55 -9.60 -13.05
C ARG A 81 -2.25 -10.11 -13.69
N SER A 82 -1.11 -9.69 -13.14
CA SER A 82 0.22 -10.20 -13.50
C SER A 82 0.94 -10.70 -12.24
N ALA A 83 1.86 -11.65 -12.39
CA ALA A 83 2.56 -12.31 -11.28
C ALA A 83 3.28 -11.34 -10.32
N ASN A 84 3.61 -10.12 -10.76
CA ASN A 84 4.30 -9.09 -9.99
C ASN A 84 3.41 -7.87 -9.65
N ALA A 85 2.09 -8.04 -9.65
CA ALA A 85 1.16 -6.91 -9.49
C ALA A 85 0.99 -6.41 -8.05
N VAL A 86 1.53 -7.14 -7.07
CA VAL A 86 1.43 -6.81 -5.64
C VAL A 86 2.81 -6.86 -5.00
N GLY A 87 3.15 -5.83 -4.23
CA GLY A 87 4.35 -5.76 -3.40
C GLY A 87 4.01 -5.37 -1.96
N VAL A 88 4.81 -5.84 -1.01
CA VAL A 88 4.68 -5.50 0.41
C VAL A 88 6.06 -5.13 0.95
N ALA A 89 6.15 -4.01 1.66
CA ALA A 89 7.33 -3.59 2.39
C ALA A 89 7.00 -3.38 3.87
N ASN A 90 7.83 -3.91 4.76
CA ASN A 90 7.83 -3.55 6.18
C ASN A 90 8.64 -2.25 6.33
N LEU A 91 8.09 -1.27 7.05
CA LEU A 91 8.67 0.06 7.20
C LEU A 91 9.53 0.23 8.46
N GLY A 92 9.68 -0.82 9.28
CA GLY A 92 10.46 -0.79 10.53
C GLY A 92 9.58 -0.91 11.74
#